data_AF-A0A3A9EYW3-F1
#
_entry.id   AF-A0A3A9EYW3-F1
#
_cell.length_a   1.000
_cell.length_b   1.000
_cell.length_c   1.000
_cell.angle_alpha   90.00
_cell.angle_beta   90.00
_cell.angle_gamma   90.00
#
_symmetry.space_group_name_H-M   'P 1'
#
loop_
_entity.id
_entity.type
_entity.pdbx_description
1 polymer ?
#
loop_
_entity_poly.entity_id
_entity_poly.type
_entity_poly.pdbx_seq_one_letter_code
_entity_poly.pdbx_strand_id
1 'polypeptide(L)'
;MALAGVRNMSGFIRKMAIDGYVVNLEIPELTECAKLLRYISNNVNQMARQMNSGGAVYPGEAHDICIKQDETNRLFGEILEQLSRLK
;
A
#
# COMPACT_ATOMS: atom_id res chain seq x y z
N MET A 1 -16.20 18.03 12.47
CA MET A 1 -16.34 18.15 11.00
C MET A 1 -15.01 17.90 10.30
N ALA A 2 -13.98 18.74 10.51
CA ALA A 2 -12.67 18.62 9.86
C ALA A 2 -11.96 17.28 10.13
N LEU A 3 -11.93 16.82 11.39
CA LEU A 3 -11.33 15.53 11.76
C LEU A 3 -12.03 14.32 11.14
N ALA A 4 -13.32 14.44 10.81
CA ALA A 4 -14.08 13.42 10.11
C ALA A 4 -13.93 13.49 8.59
N GLY A 5 -13.06 14.37 8.08
CA GLY A 5 -12.87 14.60 6.64
C GLY A 5 -14.07 15.26 5.94
N VAL A 6 -15.01 15.82 6.70
CA VAL A 6 -16.24 16.42 6.14
C VAL A 6 -16.10 17.93 6.02
N ARG A 7 -16.50 18.49 4.87
CA ARG A 7 -16.32 19.90 4.52
C ARG A 7 -17.50 20.81 4.92
N ASN A 8 -18.69 20.25 5.20
CA ASN A 8 -19.87 21.03 5.59
C ASN A 8 -20.70 20.34 6.68
N MET A 9 -21.49 21.14 7.41
CA MET A 9 -22.25 20.68 8.57
C MET A 9 -23.31 19.64 8.21
N SER A 10 -24.07 19.87 7.15
CA SER A 10 -25.14 18.95 6.72
C SER A 10 -24.60 17.56 6.37
N GLY A 11 -23.43 17.50 5.71
CA GLY A 11 -22.74 16.25 5.43
C GLY A 11 -22.25 15.56 6.70
N PHE A 12 -21.79 16.32 7.69
CA PHE A 12 -21.29 15.75 8.95
C PHE A 12 -22.43 15.16 9.77
N ILE A 13 -23.56 15.87 9.87
CA ILE A 13 -24.75 15.35 10.56
C ILE A 13 -25.24 14.06 9.90
N ARG A 14 -25.31 14.02 8.57
CA ARG A 14 -25.73 12.81 7.85
C ARG A 14 -24.77 11.64 8.05
N LYS A 15 -23.46 11.90 8.00
CA LYS A 15 -22.40 10.92 8.29
C LYS A 15 -22.58 10.33 9.70
N MET A 16 -22.76 11.18 10.71
CA MET A 16 -22.96 10.73 12.10
C MET A 16 -24.28 9.98 12.31
N ALA A 17 -25.36 10.37 11.61
CA ALA A 17 -26.65 9.69 11.70
C ALA A 17 -26.64 8.30 11.06
N ILE A 18 -25.81 8.09 10.02
CA ILE A 18 -25.69 6.79 9.34
C ILE A 18 -24.65 5.90 10.02
N ASP A 19 -23.45 6.44 10.27
CA ASP A 19 -22.30 5.66 10.73
C ASP A 19 -22.19 5.59 12.26
N GLY A 20 -22.83 6.51 13.00
CA GLY A 20 -22.83 6.57 14.46
C GLY A 20 -21.55 7.15 15.08
N TYR A 21 -20.38 6.81 14.55
CA TYR A 21 -19.08 7.34 14.97
C TYR A 21 -18.08 7.37 13.81
N VAL A 22 -16.95 8.06 14.00
CA VAL A 22 -15.83 8.11 13.04
C VAL A 22 -14.54 7.79 13.78
N VAL A 23 -13.83 6.74 13.32
CA VAL A 23 -12.50 6.38 13.81
C VAL A 23 -11.47 6.77 12.76
N ASN A 24 -10.51 7.61 13.13
CA ASN A 24 -9.31 7.85 12.32
C ASN A 24 -8.21 6.91 12.80
N LEU A 25 -7.86 5.93 11.97
CA LEU A 25 -6.71 5.07 12.20
C LEU A 25 -5.45 5.77 11.71
N GLU A 26 -4.65 6.30 12.63
CA GLU A 26 -3.34 6.85 12.33
C GLU A 26 -2.28 5.74 12.44
N ILE A 27 -1.95 5.12 11.30
CA ILE A 27 -0.93 4.07 11.22
C ILE A 27 0.20 4.54 10.28
N PRO A 28 1.09 5.44 10.74
CA PRO A 28 2.16 5.99 9.90
C PRO A 28 3.13 4.90 9.40
N GLU A 29 3.34 3.84 10.17
CA GLU A 29 4.19 2.70 9.80
C GLU A 29 3.67 2.00 8.55
N LEU A 30 2.34 1.89 8.39
CA LEU A 30 1.72 1.32 7.20
C LEU A 30 2.04 2.13 5.94
N THR A 31 2.09 3.46 6.09
CA THR A 31 2.48 4.36 4.99
C THR A 31 3.96 4.18 4.63
N GLU A 32 4.84 4.02 5.62
CA GLU A 32 6.26 3.75 5.36
C GLU A 32 6.49 2.38 4.72
N CYS A 33 5.80 1.33 5.18
CA CYS A 33 5.84 0.02 4.54
C CYS A 33 5.43 0.09 3.06
N ALA A 34 4.34 0.81 2.74
CA ALA A 34 3.91 1.01 1.36
C ALA A 34 4.97 1.74 0.51
N LYS A 35 5.66 2.74 1.08
CA LYS A 35 6.76 3.44 0.40
C LYS A 35 7.94 2.50 0.12
N LEU A 36 8.39 1.76 1.11
CA LEU A 36 9.50 0.80 0.98
C LEU A 36 9.19 -0.26 -0.09
N LEU A 37 7.98 -0.80 -0.09
CA LEU A 37 7.53 -1.74 -1.12
C LEU A 37 7.59 -1.13 -2.51
N ARG A 38 7.14 0.12 -2.67
CA ARG A 38 7.22 0.83 -3.95
C ARG A 38 8.67 1.03 -4.41
N TYR A 39 9.59 1.35 -3.50
CA TYR A 39 11.01 1.45 -3.83
C TYR A 39 11.59 0.12 -4.32
N ILE A 40 11.28 -0.98 -3.64
CA ILE A 40 11.76 -2.31 -4.06
C ILE A 40 11.16 -2.69 -5.41
N SER A 41 9.86 -2.50 -5.64
CA SER A 41 9.22 -2.75 -6.94
C SER A 41 9.86 -1.93 -8.07
N ASN A 42 10.23 -0.68 -7.82
CA ASN A 42 10.93 0.15 -8.80
C ASN A 42 12.33 -0.39 -9.12
N ASN A 43 13.08 -0.83 -8.12
CA ASN A 43 14.41 -1.42 -8.31
C ASN A 43 14.31 -2.72 -9.13
N VAL A 44 13.32 -3.57 -8.84
CA VAL A 44 13.04 -4.80 -9.60
C VAL A 44 12.72 -4.47 -11.07
N ASN A 45 11.89 -3.45 -11.33
CA ASN A 45 11.59 -3.02 -12.68
C ASN A 45 12.83 -2.48 -13.42
N GLN A 46 13.75 -1.81 -12.72
CA GLN A 46 15.03 -1.39 -13.31
C GLN A 46 15.90 -2.59 -13.69
N MET A 47 16.01 -3.61 -12.83
CA MET A 47 16.72 -4.84 -13.14
C MET A 47 16.13 -5.55 -14.36
N ALA A 48 14.80 -5.63 -14.43
CA ALA A 48 14.09 -6.21 -15.58
C ALA A 48 14.41 -5.47 -16.88
N ARG A 49 14.41 -4.13 -16.86
CA ARG A 49 14.79 -3.31 -18.02
C ARG A 49 16.25 -3.53 -18.42
N GLN A 50 17.16 -3.59 -17.46
CA GLN A 50 18.59 -3.82 -17.71
C GLN A 50 18.82 -5.19 -18.37
N MET A 51 18.17 -6.24 -17.86
CA MET A 51 18.18 -7.59 -18.49
C MET A 51 17.66 -7.55 -19.93
N ASN A 52 16.50 -6.92 -20.15
CA ASN A 52 15.90 -6.82 -21.48
C ASN A 52 16.77 -6.04 -22.47
N SER A 53 17.59 -5.10 -22.01
CA SER A 53 18.55 -4.35 -22.83
C SER A 53 19.86 -5.10 -23.13
N GLY A 54 20.01 -6.36 -22.71
CA GLY A 54 21.23 -7.14 -22.91
C GLY A 54 22.33 -6.90 -21.87
N GLY A 55 22.00 -6.25 -20.75
CA GLY A 55 22.92 -6.07 -19.63
C GLY A 55 23.14 -7.36 -18.86
N ALA A 56 24.37 -7.59 -18.40
CA ALA A 56 24.73 -8.74 -17.57
C ALA A 56 24.15 -8.57 -16.15
N VAL A 57 22.94 -9.07 -15.94
CA VAL A 57 22.37 -9.32 -14.62
C VAL A 57 22.32 -10.83 -14.45
N TYR A 58 22.78 -11.35 -13.31
CA TYR A 58 22.68 -12.79 -13.02
C TYR A 58 21.19 -13.17 -12.92
N PRO A 59 20.65 -13.98 -13.85
CA PRO A 59 19.21 -14.18 -13.95
C PRO A 59 18.60 -14.86 -12.70
N GLY A 60 19.37 -15.69 -12.01
CA GLY A 60 18.93 -16.39 -10.81
C GLY A 60 18.64 -15.45 -9.63
N GLU A 61 19.53 -14.49 -9.36
CA GLU A 61 19.34 -13.55 -8.25
C GLU A 61 18.18 -12.60 -8.51
N ALA A 62 17.98 -12.17 -9.76
CA ALA A 62 16.85 -11.33 -10.15
C ALA A 62 15.51 -12.06 -9.99
N HIS A 63 15.47 -13.36 -10.34
CA HIS A 63 14.26 -14.16 -10.21
C HIS A 63 13.83 -14.33 -8.74
N ASP A 64 14.77 -14.62 -7.85
CA ASP A 64 14.50 -14.77 -6.42
C ASP A 64 13.98 -13.47 -5.78
N ILE A 65 14.52 -12.32 -6.19
CA ILE A 65 14.06 -11.00 -5.73
C ILE A 65 12.62 -10.74 -6.22
N CYS A 66 12.31 -11.04 -7.49
CA CYS A 66 10.96 -10.90 -8.01
C CYS A 66 9.95 -11.75 -7.22
N ILE A 67 10.25 -13.03 -6.96
CA ILE A 67 9.34 -13.93 -6.21
C ILE A 67 9.10 -13.38 -4.80
N LYS A 68 10.16 -13.01 -4.08
CA LYS A 68 10.02 -12.44 -2.72
C LYS A 68 9.23 -11.14 -2.73
N GLN A 69 9.39 -10.31 -3.77
CA GLN A 69 8.65 -9.06 -3.91
C GLN A 69 7.16 -9.30 -4.15
N ASP A 70 6.81 -10.25 -5.01
CA ASP A 70 5.40 -10.62 -5.26
C ASP A 70 4.73 -11.17 -4.00
N GLU A 71 5.43 -12.03 -3.24
CA GLU A 71 4.92 -12.55 -1.97
C GLU A 71 4.71 -11.43 -0.95
N THR A 72 5.67 -10.51 -0.82
CA THR A 72 5.55 -9.38 0.11
C THR A 72 4.41 -8.45 -0.27
N ASN A 73 4.22 -8.17 -1.57
CA ASN A 73 3.09 -7.39 -2.07
C ASN A 73 1.75 -8.05 -1.75
N ARG A 74 1.65 -9.39 -1.89
CA ARG A 74 0.45 -10.15 -1.54
C ARG A 74 0.13 -10.02 -0.05
N LEU A 75 1.09 -10.30 0.81
CA LEU A 75 0.92 -10.20 2.27
C LEU A 75 0.52 -8.79 2.70
N PHE A 76 1.13 -7.76 2.10
CA PHE A 76 0.75 -6.38 2.38
C PHE A 76 -0.67 -6.06 1.93
N GLY A 77 -1.10 -6.56 0.76
CA GLY A 77 -2.48 -6.47 0.30
C GLY A 77 -3.47 -7.13 1.25
N GLU A 78 -3.15 -8.30 1.78
CA GLU A 78 -3.98 -9.01 2.77
C GLU A 78 -4.15 -8.19 4.07
N ILE A 79 -3.09 -7.53 4.54
CA ILE A 79 -3.16 -6.63 5.71
C ILE A 79 -4.09 -5.44 5.41
N LEU A 80 -3.94 -4.80 4.25
CA LEU A 80 -4.81 -3.68 3.86
C LEU A 80 -6.29 -4.11 3.76
N GLU A 81 -6.55 -5.31 3.26
CA GLU A 81 -7.90 -5.86 3.20
C GLU A 81 -8.48 -6.09 4.60
N GLN A 82 -7.69 -6.66 5.53
CA GLN A 82 -8.12 -6.85 6.91
C GLN A 82 -8.43 -5.51 7.59
N LEU A 83 -7.57 -4.51 7.42
CA LEU A 83 -7.79 -3.16 7.94
C LEU A 83 -9.06 -2.52 7.34
N SER A 84 -9.35 -2.75 6.05
CA SER A 84 -10.55 -2.22 5.39
C SER A 84 -11.86 -2.76 5.98
N ARG A 85 -11.81 -3.91 6.66
CA ARG A 85 -12.96 -4.57 7.28
C ARG A 85 -13.22 -4.13 8.72
N LEU A 86 -12.33 -3.35 9.31
CA LEU A 86 -12.56 -2.75 10.62
C LEU A 86 -13.75 -1.78 10.51
N LYS A 87 -14.86 -2.15 11.14
CA LYS A 87 -16.06 -1.31 11.33
C LYS A 87 -15.99 -0.58 12.66
#